data_AF-X1IUA2-F1
#
_entry.id   AF-X1IUA2-F1
#
_cell.length_a   1.000
_cell.length_b   1.000
_cell.length_c   1.000
_cell.angle_alpha   90.00
_cell.angle_beta   90.00
_cell.angle_gamma   90.00
#
_symmetry.space_group_name_H-M   'P 1'
#
loop_
_entity.id
_entity.type
_entity.pdbx_description
1 polymer ?
#
loop_
_entity_poly.entity_id
_entity_poly.type
_entity_poly.pdbx_seq_one_letter_code
_entity_poly.pdbx_strand_id
1 'polypeptide(L)'
;MIIPNGVDINRFKPEGEKIKDFSNYPTILFLGRLDPRKGLPILIKAFLSIKKAIPDARLIVVGRGQPPFDIPPQVADSILFKGEISPEMVPVYYRSVDLYCSPAIGGETFGIVLLEAMASGTPTIASDIER
;
A
#
# COMPACT_ATOMS: atom_id res chain seq x y z
N MET A 1 8.11 21.54 -22.95
CA MET A 1 8.47 20.11 -22.88
C MET A 1 8.41 19.69 -21.42
N ILE A 2 7.69 18.61 -21.10
CA ILE A 2 7.57 18.07 -19.74
C ILE A 2 8.27 16.72 -19.75
N ILE A 3 9.21 16.50 -18.83
CA ILE A 3 9.90 15.22 -18.63
C ILE A 3 9.52 14.73 -17.22
N PRO A 4 8.67 13.68 -17.09
CA PRO A 4 8.31 13.13 -15.79
C PRO A 4 9.45 12.28 -15.20
N ASN A 5 9.41 12.01 -13.88
CA ASN A 5 10.33 11.02 -13.32
C ASN A 5 10.01 9.63 -13.87
N GLY A 6 11.05 8.83 -14.12
CA GLY A 6 10.91 7.44 -14.53
C GLY A 6 10.82 6.48 -13.36
N VAL A 7 10.45 5.23 -13.67
CA VAL A 7 10.54 4.08 -12.77
C VAL A 7 11.49 3.05 -13.37
N ASP A 8 12.32 2.41 -12.54
CA ASP A 8 13.22 1.34 -12.99
C ASP A 8 12.45 0.03 -13.19
N ILE A 9 12.07 -0.25 -14.43
CA ILE A 9 11.31 -1.45 -14.82
C ILE A 9 12.13 -2.76 -14.74
N ASN A 10 13.45 -2.69 -14.55
CA ASN A 10 14.25 -3.89 -14.28
C ASN A 10 14.12 -4.31 -12.82
N ARG A 11 13.99 -3.33 -11.93
CA ARG A 11 13.77 -3.49 -10.50
C ARG A 11 12.30 -3.76 -10.15
N PHE A 12 11.39 -2.99 -10.73
CA PHE A 12 9.94 -3.12 -10.54
C PHE A 12 9.33 -3.79 -11.77
N LYS A 13 8.98 -5.07 -11.61
CA LYS A 13 8.38 -5.89 -12.65
C LYS A 13 7.50 -6.98 -12.03
N PRO A 14 6.54 -7.55 -12.78
CA PRO A 14 5.62 -8.57 -12.27
C PRO A 14 6.30 -9.87 -11.83
N GLU A 15 7.45 -10.20 -12.41
CA GLU A 15 8.21 -11.40 -12.11
C GLU A 15 9.12 -11.22 -10.90
N GLY A 16 9.30 -12.29 -10.13
CA GLY A 16 10.26 -12.35 -9.02
C GLY A 16 9.66 -12.94 -7.76
N GLU A 17 10.41 -12.80 -6.67
CA GLU A 17 10.01 -13.33 -5.37
C GLU A 17 8.73 -12.65 -4.85
N LYS A 18 7.95 -13.45 -4.12
CA LYS A 18 6.72 -13.06 -3.43
C LYS A 18 6.71 -13.61 -2.00
N ILE A 19 6.04 -12.90 -1.10
CA ILE A 19 5.79 -13.28 0.28
C ILE A 19 4.61 -14.26 0.28
N LYS A 20 4.92 -15.56 0.47
CA LYS A 20 3.93 -16.65 0.42
C LYS A 20 2.78 -16.49 1.41
N ASP A 21 3.06 -15.93 2.59
CA ASP A 21 2.06 -15.74 3.64
C ASP A 21 0.93 -14.79 3.21
N PHE A 22 1.21 -13.86 2.29
CA PHE A 22 0.21 -12.91 1.81
C PHE A 22 -0.72 -13.55 0.80
N SER A 23 -0.23 -14.43 -0.07
CA SER A 23 -1.04 -15.12 -1.08
C SER A 23 -2.15 -16.04 -0.54
N ASN A 24 -2.16 -16.30 0.77
CA ASN A 24 -3.20 -17.11 1.41
C ASN A 24 -4.49 -16.31 1.70
N TYR A 25 -4.46 -14.98 1.56
CA TYR A 25 -5.54 -14.09 1.96
C TYR A 25 -5.70 -12.96 0.93
N PRO A 26 -6.90 -12.39 0.75
CA PRO A 26 -7.05 -11.13 0.03
C PRO A 26 -6.28 -10.02 0.75
N THR A 27 -5.33 -9.39 0.08
CA THR A 27 -4.38 -8.45 0.69
C THR A 27 -4.38 -7.08 0.03
N ILE A 28 -4.42 -6.05 0.88
CA ILE A 28 -4.30 -4.65 0.48
C ILE A 28 -3.00 -4.10 1.07
N LEU A 29 -2.18 -3.48 0.24
CA LEU A 29 -0.95 -2.80 0.66
C LEU A 29 -1.19 -1.29 0.80
N PHE A 30 -0.81 -0.77 1.95
CA PHE A 30 -0.45 0.63 2.13
C PHE A 30 1.08 0.73 2.21
N LEU A 31 1.67 1.60 1.39
CA LEU A 31 3.11 1.84 1.40
C LEU A 31 3.37 3.35 1.42
N GLY A 32 4.01 3.81 2.49
CA GLY A 32 4.38 5.21 2.64
C GLY A 32 4.60 5.60 4.10
N ARG A 33 5.08 6.83 4.32
CA ARG A 33 5.20 7.37 5.68
C ARG A 33 3.82 7.35 6.37
N LEU A 34 3.79 7.06 7.67
CA LEU A 34 2.56 7.09 8.48
C LEU A 34 2.19 8.54 8.87
N ASP A 35 2.27 9.44 7.89
CA ASP A 35 1.85 10.83 7.99
C ASP A 35 0.34 10.91 7.70
N PRO A 36 -0.46 11.66 8.46
CA PRO A 36 -1.90 11.79 8.22
C PRO A 36 -2.27 12.16 6.77
N ARG A 37 -1.41 12.91 6.07
CA ARG A 37 -1.62 13.31 4.66
C ARG A 37 -1.58 12.13 3.69
N LYS A 38 -0.95 11.02 4.06
CA LYS A 38 -0.97 9.78 3.26
C LYS A 38 -2.28 9.01 3.40
N GLY A 39 -3.19 9.43 4.29
CA GLY A 39 -4.56 8.93 4.34
C GLY A 39 -4.74 7.52 4.91
N LEU A 40 -3.75 6.98 5.63
CA LEU A 40 -3.90 5.67 6.29
C LEU A 40 -5.16 5.58 7.17
N PRO A 41 -5.56 6.60 7.96
CA PRO A 41 -6.81 6.54 8.72
C PRO A 41 -8.07 6.35 7.87
N ILE A 42 -8.09 6.92 6.66
CA ILE A 42 -9.20 6.76 5.71
C ILE A 42 -9.25 5.32 5.22
N LEU A 43 -8.10 4.74 4.89
CA LEU A 43 -8.01 3.35 4.47
C LEU A 43 -8.41 2.39 5.60
N ILE A 44 -7.98 2.63 6.84
CA ILE A 44 -8.40 1.81 7.99
C ILE A 44 -9.92 1.88 8.19
N LYS A 45 -10.52 3.07 8.05
CA LYS A 45 -11.98 3.24 8.12
C LYS A 45 -12.69 2.50 6.99
N ALA A 46 -12.19 2.57 5.76
CA ALA A 46 -12.74 1.83 4.62
C ALA A 46 -12.57 0.31 4.80
N PHE A 47 -11.46 -0.11 5.41
CA PHE A 47 -11.16 -1.50 5.68
C PHE A 47 -12.18 -2.17 6.61
N LEU A 48 -12.86 -1.43 7.49
CA LEU A 48 -13.99 -1.95 8.25
C LEU A 48 -15.09 -2.52 7.34
N SER A 49 -15.43 -1.82 6.26
CA SER A 49 -16.44 -2.27 5.29
C SER A 49 -15.93 -3.46 4.49
N ILE A 50 -14.65 -3.44 4.11
CA ILE A 50 -14.00 -4.55 3.40
C ILE A 50 -14.01 -5.81 4.27
N LYS A 51 -13.67 -5.72 5.55
CA LYS A 51 -13.69 -6.85 6.49
C LYS A 51 -15.08 -7.45 6.69
N LYS A 52 -16.15 -6.64 6.58
CA LYS A 52 -17.53 -7.15 6.62
C LYS A 52 -17.88 -7.97 5.37
N ALA A 53 -17.39 -7.55 4.20
CA ALA A 53 -17.66 -8.23 2.93
C ALA A 53 -16.69 -9.40 2.66
N ILE A 54 -15.44 -9.27 3.10
CA ILE A 54 -14.34 -10.22 2.91
C ILE A 54 -13.67 -10.45 4.27
N PRO A 55 -14.20 -11.37 5.10
CA PRO A 55 -13.75 -11.60 6.47
C PRO A 55 -12.30 -12.03 6.61
N ASP A 56 -11.69 -12.58 5.56
CA ASP A 56 -10.30 -13.02 5.56
C ASP A 56 -9.32 -11.96 5.04
N ALA A 57 -9.82 -10.80 4.60
CA ALA A 57 -8.96 -9.74 4.06
C ALA A 57 -7.96 -9.22 5.09
N ARG A 58 -6.76 -8.87 4.63
CA ARG A 58 -5.68 -8.30 5.43
C ARG A 58 -5.20 -6.98 4.86
N LEU A 59 -4.91 -6.03 5.73
CA LEU A 59 -4.29 -4.76 5.37
C LEU A 59 -2.83 -4.78 5.81
N ILE A 60 -1.91 -4.78 4.84
CA ILE A 60 -0.47 -4.72 5.07
C ILE A 60 -0.05 -3.25 5.08
N VAL A 61 0.51 -2.79 6.19
CA VAL A 61 0.95 -1.40 6.37
C VAL A 61 2.47 -1.38 6.43
N VAL A 62 3.09 -0.80 5.39
CA VAL A 62 4.54 -0.64 5.26
C VAL A 62 4.89 0.84 5.30
N GLY A 63 5.84 1.18 6.16
CA GLY A 63 6.47 2.48 6.18
C GLY A 63 6.81 2.97 7.58
N ARG A 64 7.60 4.05 7.59
CA ARG A 64 8.10 4.67 8.82
C ARG A 64 7.04 5.55 9.48
N GLY A 65 6.92 5.42 10.79
CA GLY A 65 6.10 6.27 11.65
C GLY A 65 5.39 5.44 12.72
N GLN A 66 4.65 6.12 13.60
CA GLN A 66 3.79 5.44 14.56
C GLN A 66 2.43 5.13 13.93
N PRO A 67 1.87 3.92 14.14
CA PRO A 67 0.50 3.61 13.76
C PRO A 67 -0.46 4.66 14.31
N PRO A 68 -1.57 4.95 13.62
CA PRO A 68 -2.59 5.84 14.18
C PRO A 68 -3.09 5.23 15.49
N PHE A 69 -3.21 6.07 16.53
CA PHE A 69 -3.54 5.65 17.89
C PHE A 69 -5.00 5.15 18.07
N ASP A 70 -5.80 5.13 17.01
CA ASP A 70 -7.20 4.69 17.03
C ASP A 70 -7.47 3.67 15.91
N ILE A 71 -7.05 2.42 16.15
CA ILE A 71 -7.36 1.28 15.28
C ILE A 71 -8.62 0.60 15.85
N PRO A 72 -9.70 0.46 15.07
CA PRO A 72 -10.90 -0.21 15.54
C PRO A 72 -10.59 -1.67 15.94
N PRO A 73 -11.01 -2.13 17.13
CA PRO A 73 -10.73 -3.49 17.62
C PRO A 73 -11.18 -4.59 16.65
N GLN A 74 -12.21 -4.34 15.86
CA GLN A 74 -12.79 -5.29 14.91
C GLN A 74 -11.84 -5.66 13.76
N VAL A 75 -10.82 -4.83 13.50
CA VAL A 75 -9.88 -5.03 12.38
C VAL A 75 -8.43 -5.09 12.84
N ALA A 76 -8.15 -4.86 14.12
CA ALA A 76 -6.80 -4.81 14.66
C ALA A 76 -5.97 -6.04 14.30
N ASP A 77 -6.53 -7.24 14.47
CA ASP A 77 -5.86 -8.52 14.17
C ASP A 77 -5.65 -8.77 12.67
N SER A 78 -6.30 -7.97 11.82
CA SER A 78 -6.25 -8.08 10.35
C SER A 78 -5.36 -7.01 9.71
N ILE A 79 -4.78 -6.12 10.51
CA ILE A 79 -3.84 -5.09 10.04
C ILE A 79 -2.43 -5.49 10.45
N LEU A 80 -1.56 -5.72 9.46
CA LEU A 80 -0.18 -6.13 9.66
C LEU A 80 0.75 -4.94 9.46
N PHE A 81 1.17 -4.31 10.56
CA PHE A 81 2.20 -3.29 10.55
C PHE A 81 3.58 -3.94 10.39
N LYS A 82 4.25 -3.67 9.26
CA LYS A 82 5.58 -4.18 8.96
C LYS A 82 6.70 -3.18 9.26
N GLY A 83 6.33 -1.93 9.56
CA GLY A 83 7.28 -0.85 9.78
C GLY A 83 8.04 -0.50 8.51
N GLU A 84 9.26 0.02 8.67
CA GLU A 84 10.15 0.32 7.55
C GLU A 84 10.80 -0.97 7.02
N ILE A 85 10.83 -1.11 5.70
CA ILE A 85 11.45 -2.24 5.01
C ILE A 85 12.62 -1.74 4.16
N SER A 86 13.54 -2.64 3.81
CA SER A 86 14.63 -2.28 2.92
C SER A 86 14.09 -1.94 1.52
N PRO A 87 14.72 -1.03 0.77
CA PRO A 87 14.27 -0.64 -0.57
C PRO A 87 14.11 -1.83 -1.54
N GLU A 88 14.90 -2.88 -1.38
CA GLU A 88 14.96 -4.09 -2.19
C GLU A 88 13.73 -4.96 -1.98
N MET A 89 13.10 -4.85 -0.81
CA MET A 89 11.86 -5.55 -0.48
C MET A 89 10.62 -4.87 -1.08
N VAL A 90 10.70 -3.59 -1.46
CA VAL A 90 9.53 -2.85 -1.97
C VAL A 90 8.89 -3.54 -3.18
N PRO A 91 9.62 -3.93 -4.25
CA PRO A 91 9.03 -4.69 -5.36
C PRO A 91 8.44 -6.04 -4.92
N VAL A 92 9.06 -6.71 -3.93
CA VAL A 92 8.57 -7.98 -3.38
C VAL A 92 7.20 -7.77 -2.74
N TYR A 93 7.03 -6.72 -1.94
CA TYR A 93 5.73 -6.39 -1.33
C TYR A 93 4.67 -6.09 -2.37
N TYR A 94 4.97 -5.28 -3.39
CA TYR A 94 4.01 -4.99 -4.47
C TYR A 94 3.54 -6.27 -5.17
N ARG A 95 4.45 -7.16 -5.56
CA ARG A 95 4.10 -8.43 -6.22
C ARG A 95 3.32 -9.41 -5.35
N SER A 96 3.34 -9.22 -4.03
CA SER A 96 2.79 -10.15 -3.05
C SER A 96 1.37 -9.79 -2.60
N VAL A 97 0.82 -8.68 -3.08
CA VAL A 97 -0.52 -8.23 -2.70
C VAL A 97 -1.47 -8.19 -3.90
N ASP A 98 -2.77 -8.26 -3.60
CA ASP A 98 -3.82 -8.18 -4.63
C ASP A 98 -4.12 -6.74 -5.04
N LEU A 99 -3.88 -5.79 -4.14
CA LEU A 99 -4.18 -4.38 -4.35
C LEU A 99 -3.18 -3.48 -3.63
N TYR A 100 -2.66 -2.47 -4.32
CA TYR A 100 -2.02 -1.32 -3.72
C TYR A 100 -3.02 -0.16 -3.58
N CYS A 101 -3.09 0.46 -2.41
CA CYS A 101 -3.94 1.62 -2.17
C CYS A 101 -3.11 2.82 -1.70
N SER A 102 -3.19 3.92 -2.47
CA SER A 102 -2.67 5.23 -2.08
C SER A 102 -3.84 6.19 -1.77
N PRO A 103 -4.32 6.26 -0.51
CA PRO A 103 -5.47 7.08 -0.13
C PRO A 103 -5.06 8.52 0.24
N ALA A 104 -3.99 9.06 -0.36
CA ALA A 104 -3.42 10.34 0.02
C ALA A 104 -4.47 11.47 -0.07
N ILE A 105 -4.48 12.40 0.89
CA ILE A 105 -5.45 13.51 0.91
C ILE A 105 -4.90 14.81 0.31
N GLY A 106 -3.65 14.79 -0.15
CA GLY A 106 -2.97 15.95 -0.73
C GLY A 106 -1.47 15.96 -0.42
N GLY A 107 -0.75 16.90 -1.05
CA GLY A 107 0.70 17.06 -0.86
C GLY A 107 1.53 15.88 -1.38
N GLU A 108 0.96 15.07 -2.27
CA GLU A 108 1.70 14.05 -3.01
C GLU A 108 2.48 14.73 -4.14
N THR A 109 3.80 14.55 -4.16
CA THR A 109 4.64 15.28 -5.12
C THR A 109 4.48 14.71 -6.53
N PHE A 110 4.91 13.47 -6.72
CA PHE A 110 4.96 12.83 -8.04
C PHE A 110 4.22 11.49 -8.10
N GLY A 111 3.95 10.87 -6.95
CA GLY A 111 3.34 9.55 -6.92
C GLY A 111 4.25 8.44 -7.48
N ILE A 112 5.58 8.53 -7.26
CA ILE A 112 6.52 7.50 -7.76
C ILE A 112 6.13 6.09 -7.31
N VAL A 113 5.58 5.96 -6.09
CA VAL A 113 5.05 4.72 -5.52
C VAL A 113 3.89 4.11 -6.33
N LEU A 114 3.09 4.93 -7.02
CA LEU A 114 2.05 4.46 -7.94
C LEU A 114 2.68 3.81 -9.17
N LEU A 115 3.70 4.46 -9.75
CA LEU A 115 4.43 3.91 -10.90
C LEU A 115 5.18 2.63 -10.53
N GLU A 116 5.77 2.56 -9.34
CA GLU A 116 6.42 1.35 -8.82
C GLU A 116 5.45 0.19 -8.66
N ALA A 117 4.24 0.44 -8.13
CA ALA A 117 3.17 -0.55 -8.01
C ALA A 117 2.69 -1.04 -9.39
N MET A 118 2.43 -0.11 -10.31
CA MET A 118 2.00 -0.41 -11.68
C MET A 118 3.06 -1.21 -12.45
N ALA A 119 4.33 -0.80 -12.35
CA ALA A 119 5.44 -1.52 -12.97
C ALA A 119 5.59 -2.93 -12.39
N SER A 120 5.30 -3.11 -11.09
CA SER A 120 5.28 -4.43 -10.44
C SER A 120 4.06 -5.29 -10.80
N GLY A 121 3.15 -4.81 -11.66
CA GLY A 121 1.94 -5.52 -12.07
C GLY A 121 0.85 -5.56 -11.00
N THR A 122 0.90 -4.67 -10.00
CA THR A 122 -0.06 -4.64 -8.90
C THR A 122 -1.23 -3.71 -9.23
N PRO A 123 -2.48 -4.19 -9.20
CA PRO A 123 -3.66 -3.34 -9.29
C PRO A 123 -3.57 -2.20 -8.28
N THR A 124 -3.88 -0.98 -8.70
CA THR A 124 -3.66 0.23 -7.90
C THR A 124 -4.93 1.07 -7.83
N ILE A 125 -5.30 1.47 -6.61
CA ILE A 125 -6.32 2.49 -6.34
C ILE A 125 -5.64 3.69 -5.72
N ALA A 126 -5.90 4.87 -6.27
CA ALA A 126 -5.44 6.14 -5.75
C ALA A 126 -6.64 7.06 -5.53
N SER A 127 -6.52 7.96 -4.56
CA SER A 127 -7.42 9.09 -4.42
C SER A 127 -7.26 10.07 -5.59
N ASP A 128 -8.36 10.72 -5.95
CA ASP A 128 -8.35 11.84 -6.88
C ASP A 128 -7.90 13.09 -6.13
N ILE A 129 -6.60 13.37 -6.19
CA ILE A 129 -5.99 14.52 -5.52
C ILE A 129 -5.78 15.65 -6.52
N GLU A 130 -6.29 16.83 -6.18
CA GLU A 130 -5.97 18.05 -6.91
C GLU A 130 -4.54 18.51 -6.57
N ARG A 131 -3.90 19.17 -7.53
CA ARG A 131 -2.53 19.70 -7.42
C ARG A 131 -2.44 20.92 -6.52
#